data_AF-A0A2S6AZY7-F1
#
_entry.id   AF-A0A2S6AZY7-F1
#
_cell.length_a   1.000
_cell.length_b   1.000
_cell.length_c   1.000
_cell.angle_alpha   90.00
_cell.angle_beta   90.00
_cell.angle_gamma   90.00
#
_symmetry.space_group_name_H-M   'P 1'
#
loop_
_entity.id
_entity.type
_entity.pdbx_description
1 polymer ?
#
loop_
_entity_poly.entity_id
_entity_poly.type
_entity_poly.pdbx_seq_one_letter_code
_entity_poly.pdbx_strand_id
1 'polypeptide(L)'
;YTADNSQGAIQQLGAGQSISDSFTAVSSDGTASQLVTVTITGTNDVPVIGGVATGATSEDDSTPNLSTSGALTITDVDAGQSSFTAQA
;
A
#
# COMPACT_ATOMS: atom_id res chain seq x y z
N TYR A 1 -15.49 -14.20 14.85
CA TYR A 1 -14.25 -13.94 14.10
C TYR A 1 -14.24 -12.46 13.75
N THR A 2 -13.15 -11.77 14.04
CA THR A 2 -12.93 -10.38 13.65
C THR A 2 -11.52 -10.29 13.12
N ALA A 3 -11.35 -9.81 11.89
CA ALA A 3 -10.02 -9.54 11.36
C ALA A 3 -9.46 -8.27 12.01
N ASP A 4 -8.18 -8.28 12.41
CA ASP A 4 -7.52 -7.11 12.98
C ASP A 4 -7.00 -6.21 11.85
N ASN A 5 -7.80 -5.21 11.49
CA ASN A 5 -7.47 -4.24 10.44
C ASN A 5 -6.25 -3.36 10.77
N SER A 6 -5.60 -3.51 11.91
CA SER A 6 -4.31 -2.86 12.18
C SER A 6 -3.10 -3.68 11.71
N GLN A 7 -3.31 -4.95 11.31
CA GLN A 7 -2.23 -5.79 10.80
C GLN A 7 -1.73 -5.29 9.44
N GLY A 8 -0.42 -5.05 9.36
CA GLY A 8 0.21 -4.59 8.12
C GLY A 8 -0.03 -5.50 6.91
N ALA A 9 -0.14 -6.82 7.13
CA ALA A 9 -0.45 -7.77 6.06
C ALA A 9 -1.87 -7.61 5.49
N ILE A 10 -2.84 -7.16 6.29
CA ILE A 10 -4.20 -6.83 5.84
C ILE A 10 -4.20 -5.48 5.14
N GLN A 11 -3.52 -4.49 5.73
CA GLN A 11 -3.44 -3.14 5.17
C GLN A 11 -2.74 -3.10 3.81
N GLN A 12 -1.79 -4.00 3.54
CA GLN A 12 -1.06 -4.04 2.28
C GLN A 12 -1.84 -4.65 1.09
N LEU A 13 -3.07 -5.12 1.31
CA LEU A 13 -3.88 -5.75 0.27
C LEU A 13 -4.59 -4.71 -0.58
N GLY A 14 -4.07 -4.49 -1.79
CA GLY A 14 -4.76 -3.72 -2.82
C GLY A 14 -6.00 -4.44 -3.40
N ALA A 15 -6.73 -3.76 -4.28
CA ALA A 15 -7.90 -4.32 -4.93
C ALA A 15 -7.59 -5.64 -5.67
N GLY A 16 -8.41 -6.65 -5.41
CA GLY A 16 -8.27 -7.99 -6.00
C GLY A 16 -7.28 -8.91 -5.28
N GLN A 17 -6.55 -8.41 -4.28
CA GLN A 17 -5.70 -9.24 -3.42
C GLN A 17 -6.49 -9.79 -2.23
N SER A 18 -6.07 -10.93 -1.70
CA SER A 18 -6.70 -11.54 -0.53
C SER A 18 -5.77 -12.43 0.27
N ILE A 19 -6.07 -12.58 1.55
CA ILE A 19 -5.42 -13.53 2.47
C ILE A 19 -6.50 -14.46 3.03
N SER A 20 -6.13 -15.71 3.28
CA SER A 20 -6.98 -16.66 3.99
C SER A 20 -6.48 -16.84 5.42
N ASP A 21 -7.41 -16.78 6.36
CA ASP A 21 -7.20 -17.15 7.75
C ASP A 21 -8.11 -18.32 8.11
N SER A 22 -7.72 -19.15 9.07
CA SER A 22 -8.50 -20.32 9.43
C SER A 22 -8.48 -20.61 10.91
N PHE A 23 -9.61 -21.07 11.42
CA PHE A 23 -9.73 -21.53 12.80
C PHE A 23 -10.59 -22.79 12.86
N THR A 24 -10.35 -23.64 13.86
CA THR A 24 -11.14 -24.84 14.09
C THR A 24 -12.29 -24.51 15.04
N ALA A 25 -13.52 -24.61 14.56
CA ALA A 25 -14.71 -24.59 15.40
C ALA A 25 -14.92 -25.98 16.01
N VAL A 26 -15.24 -26.04 17.30
CA VAL A 26 -15.57 -27.28 18.01
C VAL A 26 -17.03 -27.23 18.44
N SER A 27 -17.75 -28.34 18.28
CA SER A 27 -19.13 -28.45 18.76
C SER A 27 -19.19 -28.26 20.26
N SER A 28 -20.32 -27.76 20.77
CA SER A 28 -20.45 -27.45 22.21
C SER A 28 -20.31 -28.70 23.10
N ASP A 29 -20.62 -29.88 22.59
CA ASP A 29 -20.48 -31.17 23.26
C ASP A 29 -19.09 -31.81 23.05
N GLY A 30 -18.21 -31.17 22.27
CA GLY A 30 -16.84 -31.62 22.00
C GLY A 30 -16.71 -32.80 21.03
N THR A 31 -17.82 -33.29 20.46
CA THR A 31 -17.82 -34.50 19.64
C THR A 31 -17.44 -34.27 18.18
N ALA A 32 -17.55 -33.03 17.69
CA ALA A 32 -17.23 -32.66 16.32
C ALA A 32 -16.34 -31.42 16.26
N SER A 33 -15.54 -31.33 15.19
CA SER A 33 -14.77 -30.13 14.86
C SER A 33 -14.80 -29.88 13.36
N GLN A 34 -14.73 -28.60 12.98
CA GLN A 34 -14.74 -28.16 11.59
C GLN A 34 -13.73 -27.04 11.41
N LEU A 35 -12.88 -27.16 10.39
CA LEU A 35 -12.04 -26.06 9.94
C LEU A 35 -12.91 -25.03 9.23
N VAL A 36 -12.88 -23.79 9.72
CA VAL A 36 -13.53 -22.63 9.10
C VAL A 36 -12.44 -21.79 8.47
N THR A 37 -12.55 -21.54 7.18
CA THR A 37 -11.65 -20.66 6.43
C THR A 37 -12.37 -19.35 6.15
N VAL A 38 -11.71 -18.23 6.45
CA VAL A 38 -12.17 -16.88 6.17
C VAL A 38 -11.24 -16.24 5.15
N THR A 39 -11.81 -15.71 4.08
CA THR A 39 -11.06 -14.93 3.08
C THR A 39 -11.23 -13.45 3.38
N ILE A 40 -10.12 -12.75 3.55
CA ILE A 40 -10.05 -11.30 3.72
C ILE A 40 -9.64 -10.73 2.36
N THR A 41 -10.52 -9.93 1.75
CA THR A 41 -10.26 -9.28 0.46
C THR A 41 -9.87 -7.82 0.69
N GLY A 42 -8.78 -7.41 0.04
CA GLY A 42 -8.30 -6.05 0.05
C GLY A 42 -9.12 -5.08 -0.79
N THR A 43 -8.97 -3.80 -0.49
CA THR A 43 -9.52 -2.67 -1.26
C THR A 43 -8.37 -1.82 -1.76
N ASN A 44 -8.59 -1.00 -2.79
CA ASN A 44 -7.55 -0.06 -3.23
C ASN A 44 -7.58 1.18 -2.36
N ASP A 45 -6.49 1.46 -1.66
CA ASP A 45 -6.32 2.72 -0.95
C ASP A 45 -5.96 3.86 -1.91
N VAL A 46 -6.24 5.10 -1.53
CA VAL A 46 -5.92 6.26 -2.36
C VAL A 46 -4.48 6.71 -2.07
N PRO A 47 -3.60 6.82 -3.08
CA PRO A 47 -2.23 7.27 -2.86
C PRO A 47 -2.20 8.74 -2.45
N VAL A 48 -1.21 9.08 -1.61
CA VAL A 48 -0.92 10.45 -1.20
C VAL A 48 0.33 10.94 -1.91
N ILE A 49 0.24 12.10 -2.56
CA ILE A 49 1.37 12.76 -3.22
C ILE A 49 1.91 13.86 -2.31
N GLY A 50 3.23 13.90 -2.15
CA GLY A 50 3.95 14.90 -1.37
C GLY A 50 5.23 15.37 -2.05
N GLY A 51 6.14 15.93 -1.25
CA GLY A 51 7.42 16.45 -1.73
C GLY A 51 7.39 17.92 -2.09
N VAL A 52 8.36 18.35 -2.90
CA VAL A 52 8.51 19.73 -3.32
C VAL A 52 7.89 19.88 -4.71
N ALA A 53 6.69 20.46 -4.75
CA ALA A 53 5.95 20.71 -5.99
C ALA A 53 6.46 21.92 -6.80
N THR A 54 7.47 22.63 -6.28
CA THR A 54 8.11 23.77 -6.93
C THR A 54 9.53 23.44 -7.33
N GLY A 55 9.90 23.71 -8.58
CA GLY A 55 11.28 23.61 -9.02
C GLY A 55 11.97 24.98 -9.05
N ALA A 56 13.28 24.98 -8.84
CA ALA A 56 14.13 26.16 -9.03
C ALA A 56 15.15 25.88 -10.14
N THR A 57 15.37 26.86 -11.01
CA THR A 57 16.34 26.80 -12.11
C THR A 57 17.38 27.90 -11.92
N SER A 58 18.66 27.55 -12.05
CA SER A 58 19.76 28.51 -12.05
C SER A 58 20.57 28.36 -13.33
N GLU A 59 20.80 29.48 -14.01
CA GLU A 59 21.68 29.61 -15.18
C GLU A 59 22.85 30.54 -14.79
N ASP A 60 24.09 30.10 -15.04
CA ASP A 60 25.30 30.91 -14.83
C ASP A 60 26.11 30.94 -16.14
N ASP A 61 26.35 32.15 -16.63
CA ASP A 61 27.08 32.45 -17.86
C ASP A 61 28.61 32.42 -17.64
N SER A 62 29.07 32.56 -16.40
CA SER A 62 30.50 32.64 -16.06
C SER A 62 31.16 31.28 -15.82
N THR A 63 30.36 30.27 -15.43
CA THR A 63 30.72 28.85 -15.40
C THR A 63 29.45 28.02 -15.64
N PRO A 64 29.38 27.11 -16.64
CA PRO A 64 28.13 26.43 -16.98
C PRO A 64 27.74 25.41 -15.89
N ASN A 65 27.12 25.92 -14.83
CA ASN A 65 26.55 25.14 -13.75
C ASN A 65 25.03 25.26 -13.80
N LEU A 66 24.45 24.56 -14.78
CA LEU A 66 23.01 24.45 -14.93
C LEU A 66 22.49 23.47 -13.88
N SER A 67 21.61 23.95 -13.00
CA SER A 67 20.96 23.10 -12.00
C SER A 67 19.45 23.29 -12.01
N THR A 68 18.75 22.17 -11.81
CA THR A 68 17.32 22.10 -11.56
C THR A 68 17.09 21.28 -10.30
N SER A 69 16.06 21.63 -9.55
CA SER A 69 15.67 20.93 -8.32
C SER A 69 14.16 20.83 -8.20
N GLY A 70 13.70 19.99 -7.27
CA GLY A 70 12.28 19.65 -7.10
C GLY A 70 12.12 18.13 -7.18
N ALA A 71 11.43 17.55 -6.20
CA ALA A 71 11.18 16.11 -6.16
C ALA A 71 9.80 15.86 -5.54
N LEU A 72 8.94 15.17 -6.28
CA LEU A 72 7.68 14.66 -5.77
C LEU A 72 7.89 13.30 -5.14
N THR A 73 7.12 13.02 -4.10
CA THR A 73 7.05 11.70 -3.47
C THR A 73 5.62 11.17 -3.57
N ILE A 74 5.47 9.85 -3.60
CA ILE A 74 4.18 9.17 -3.55
C ILE A 74 4.23 8.10 -2.46
N THR A 75 3.17 8.03 -1.67
CA THR A 75 3.00 7.01 -0.63
C THR A 75 1.63 6.38 -0.77
N ASP A 76 1.61 5.06 -0.80
CA ASP A 76 0.42 4.24 -0.85
C ASP A 76 0.56 3.09 0.17
N VAL A 77 -0.54 2.76 0.85
CA VAL A 77 -0.57 1.69 1.86
C VAL A 77 -0.56 0.32 1.18
N ASP A 78 -1.10 0.22 -0.03
CA ASP A 78 -1.12 -0.99 -0.84
C ASP A 78 0.30 -1.37 -1.28
N ALA A 79 0.62 -2.65 -1.14
CA ALA A 79 1.95 -3.15 -1.47
C ALA A 79 2.29 -2.89 -2.95
N GLY A 80 3.39 -2.17 -3.17
CA GLY A 80 3.93 -1.89 -4.51
C GLY A 80 3.24 -0.74 -5.26
N GLN A 81 2.26 -0.05 -4.66
CA GLN A 81 1.55 1.05 -5.33
C GLN A 81 2.18 2.44 -5.11
N SER A 82 3.26 2.54 -4.33
CA SER A 82 4.02 3.78 -4.12
C SER A 82 4.95 4.09 -5.32
N SER A 83 4.39 4.35 -6.51
CA SER A 83 5.18 4.67 -7.70
C SER A 83 4.51 5.65 -8.66
N PHE A 84 5.30 6.47 -9.35
CA PHE A 84 4.84 7.27 -10.48
C PHE A 84 4.97 6.48 -11.77
N THR A 85 3.94 6.52 -12.62
CA THR A 85 4.02 6.01 -13.99
C THR A 85 4.24 7.18 -14.94
N ALA A 86 5.37 7.20 -15.65
CA ALA A 86 5.61 8.21 -16.69
C ALA A 86 4.67 7.97 -17.88
N GLN A 87 4.02 9.01 -18.39
CA GLN A 87 3.29 8.95 -19.66
C GLN A 87 4.27 9.18 -20.82
N ALA A 88 4.11 8.39 -21.88
CA ALA A 88 4.89 8.47 -23.12
C ALA A 88 4.28 9.45 -24.13
#